data_AF-I3XVD6-F1
#
_entry.id   AF-I3XVD6-F1
#
_cell.length_a   1.000
_cell.length_b   1.000
_cell.length_c   1.000
_cell.angle_alpha   90.00
_cell.angle_beta   90.00
_cell.angle_gamma   90.00
#
_symmetry.space_group_name_H-M   'P 1'
#
loop_
_entity.id
_entity.type
_entity.pdbx_description
1 polymer ?
#
loop_
_entity_poly.entity_id
_entity_poly.type
_entity_poly.pdbx_seq_one_letter_code
_entity_poly.pdbx_strand_id
1 'polypeptide(L)'
;MIYNYDFEFQNAIENTIKVGVNIDNYEPTNKRYFTQNIGDFSNKIISTLLWLKEKKKIKGQPEFIPLLGAIIGNCGPFHNYMKPIIEQAFNCKSFLTLGYIKLTYNDMEETTYHKFELTDIERSINSNGIFSHNHHIWLTLDSGEILDMTFLMTYKSINDKNFYKTVVNEGIPFEFVTRHYSELPKGMEYKPMFVGDEVLNKAGYNIKSLTNIVVWDSYPENI
;
A
#
# COMPACT_ATOMS: atom_id res chain seq x y z
N MET A 1 -23.77 9.89 -5.47
CA MET A 1 -23.79 8.55 -4.84
C MET A 1 -22.76 8.59 -3.72
N ILE A 2 -23.12 8.24 -2.49
CA ILE A 2 -22.14 8.21 -1.38
C ILE A 2 -21.23 7.02 -1.62
N TYR A 3 -19.93 7.27 -1.67
CA TYR A 3 -18.93 6.21 -1.81
C TYR A 3 -19.01 5.25 -0.61
N ASN A 4 -19.21 3.95 -0.89
CA ASN A 4 -19.37 2.91 0.13
C ASN A 4 -18.25 1.87 -0.01
N TYR A 5 -17.19 2.03 0.78
CA TYR A 5 -16.04 1.15 0.75
C TYR A 5 -16.40 -0.30 1.10
N ASP A 6 -17.28 -0.53 2.08
CA ASP A 6 -17.64 -1.88 2.50
C ASP A 6 -18.26 -2.68 1.34
N PHE A 7 -19.14 -2.04 0.57
CA PHE A 7 -19.73 -2.63 -0.63
C PHE A 7 -18.66 -2.96 -1.68
N GLU A 8 -17.76 -2.03 -1.96
CA GLU A 8 -16.67 -2.25 -2.92
C GLU A 8 -15.71 -3.35 -2.45
N PHE A 9 -15.44 -3.44 -1.15
CA PHE A 9 -14.58 -4.47 -0.57
C PHE A 9 -15.23 -5.86 -0.65
N GLN A 10 -16.54 -5.96 -0.42
CA GLN A 10 -17.28 -7.20 -0.66
C GLN A 10 -17.21 -7.62 -2.14
N ASN A 11 -17.41 -6.67 -3.07
CA ASN A 11 -17.25 -6.95 -4.50
C ASN A 11 -15.84 -7.44 -4.83
N ALA A 12 -14.80 -6.86 -4.20
CA ALA A 12 -13.42 -7.29 -4.38
C ALA A 12 -13.17 -8.72 -3.87
N ILE A 13 -13.81 -9.11 -2.75
CA ILE A 13 -13.81 -10.50 -2.27
C ILE A 13 -14.49 -11.41 -3.29
N GLU A 14 -15.68 -11.05 -3.78
CA GLU A 14 -16.40 -11.84 -4.79
C GLU A 14 -15.58 -12.00 -6.07
N ASN A 15 -14.95 -10.95 -6.56
CA ASN A 15 -14.07 -10.99 -7.73
C ASN A 15 -12.90 -11.94 -7.50
N THR A 16 -12.35 -11.95 -6.30
CA THR A 16 -11.28 -12.88 -5.94
C THR A 16 -11.73 -14.33 -5.93
N ILE A 17 -12.92 -14.60 -5.40
CA ILE A 17 -13.53 -15.93 -5.41
C ILE A 17 -13.80 -16.40 -6.85
N LYS A 18 -14.28 -15.51 -7.73
CA LYS A 18 -14.55 -15.80 -9.14
C LYS A 18 -13.30 -16.27 -9.90
N VAL A 19 -12.11 -15.80 -9.52
CA VAL A 19 -10.84 -16.25 -10.11
C VAL A 19 -10.23 -17.47 -9.40
N GLY A 20 -11.03 -18.18 -8.60
CA GLY A 20 -10.67 -19.46 -8.00
C GLY A 20 -9.69 -19.33 -6.83
N VAL A 21 -9.75 -18.25 -6.07
CA VAL A 21 -8.96 -18.02 -4.85
C VAL A 21 -9.89 -18.00 -3.65
N ASN A 22 -9.53 -18.77 -2.62
CA ASN A 22 -10.25 -18.73 -1.36
C ASN A 22 -9.71 -17.59 -0.51
N ILE A 23 -10.61 -16.84 0.11
CA ILE A 23 -10.26 -15.78 1.05
C ILE A 23 -10.67 -16.23 2.44
N ASP A 24 -9.80 -16.00 3.42
CA ASP A 24 -10.14 -16.19 4.83
C ASP A 24 -11.44 -15.46 5.14
N ASN A 25 -12.31 -16.04 5.96
CA ASN A 25 -13.59 -15.42 6.30
C ASN A 25 -13.38 -13.98 6.79
N TYR A 26 -13.82 -13.04 5.95
CA TYR A 26 -13.91 -11.63 6.29
C TYR A 26 -15.11 -11.44 7.21
N GLU A 27 -14.83 -11.02 8.44
CA GLU A 27 -15.84 -10.77 9.46
C GLU A 27 -15.66 -9.32 9.90
N PRO A 28 -16.45 -8.38 9.34
CA PRO A 28 -16.27 -6.96 9.63
C PRO A 28 -16.53 -6.67 11.10
N THR A 29 -15.74 -5.78 11.68
CA THR A 29 -15.88 -5.32 13.06
C THR A 29 -16.01 -3.80 13.14
N ASN A 30 -16.71 -3.31 14.16
CA ASN A 30 -16.80 -1.88 14.43
C ASN A 30 -15.61 -1.33 15.25
N LYS A 31 -14.71 -2.21 15.72
CA LYS A 31 -13.52 -1.82 16.50
C LYS A 31 -12.57 -1.00 15.62
N ARG A 32 -12.14 0.18 16.08
CA ARG A 32 -11.14 1.02 15.39
C ARG A 32 -9.76 0.81 16.04
N TYR A 33 -8.75 0.50 15.24
CA TYR A 33 -7.40 0.21 15.69
C TYR A 33 -6.48 1.43 15.59
N PHE A 34 -6.59 2.19 14.50
CA PHE A 34 -5.68 3.30 14.18
C PHE A 34 -6.31 4.67 14.38
N THR A 35 -7.55 4.88 13.95
CA THR A 35 -8.25 6.18 14.11
C THR A 35 -8.17 6.68 15.56
N GLN A 36 -8.17 5.77 16.53
CA GLN A 36 -8.14 6.10 17.96
C GLN A 36 -6.73 6.06 18.59
N ASN A 37 -5.69 5.63 17.85
CA ASN A 37 -4.37 5.28 18.41
C ASN A 37 -3.16 5.60 17.49
N ILE A 38 -3.26 6.66 16.67
CA ILE A 38 -2.24 7.08 15.70
C ILE A 38 -0.82 7.23 16.31
N GLY A 39 -0.70 7.71 17.55
CA GLY A 39 0.60 7.95 18.20
C GLY A 39 1.41 6.66 18.45
N ASP A 40 0.75 5.63 18.98
CA ASP A 40 1.38 4.34 19.28
C ASP A 40 1.71 3.56 18.01
N PHE A 41 0.89 3.73 16.97
CA PHE A 41 1.12 3.11 15.68
C PHE A 41 2.36 3.67 14.97
N SER A 42 2.44 5.00 14.84
CA SER A 42 3.57 5.66 14.18
C SER A 42 4.90 5.29 14.84
N ASN A 43 4.94 5.25 16.18
CA ASN A 43 6.13 4.84 16.92
C ASN A 43 6.52 3.37 16.63
N LYS A 44 5.55 2.45 16.59
CA LYS A 44 5.80 1.03 16.26
C LYS A 44 6.27 0.83 14.82
N ILE A 45 5.69 1.56 13.86
CA ILE A 45 6.14 1.52 12.47
C ILE A 45 7.54 2.08 12.35
N ILE A 46 7.80 3.27 12.91
CA ILE A 46 9.13 3.89 12.90
C ILE A 46 10.15 2.94 13.53
N SER A 47 9.85 2.33 14.69
CA SER A 47 10.77 1.37 15.31
C SER A 47 10.99 0.11 14.45
N THR A 48 9.95 -0.37 13.76
CA THR A 48 10.06 -1.52 12.83
C THR A 48 10.94 -1.16 11.63
N LEU A 49 10.79 0.03 11.08
CA LEU A 49 11.58 0.54 9.96
C LEU A 49 13.04 0.79 10.38
N LEU A 50 13.27 1.30 11.59
CA LEU A 50 14.61 1.45 12.18
C LEU A 50 15.27 0.09 12.45
N TRP A 51 14.51 -0.93 12.88
CA TRP A 51 15.02 -2.28 13.04
C TRP A 51 15.38 -2.93 11.70
N LEU A 52 14.56 -2.73 10.65
CA LEU A 52 14.88 -3.16 9.28
C LEU A 52 16.18 -2.53 8.77
N LYS A 53 16.40 -1.25 9.09
CA LYS A 53 17.66 -0.52 8.84
C LYS A 53 18.87 -1.20 9.47
N GLU A 54 18.77 -1.67 10.71
CA GLU A 54 19.89 -2.34 11.40
C GLU A 54 20.25 -3.71 10.80
N LYS A 55 19.24 -4.45 10.32
CA LYS A 55 19.42 -5.79 9.74
C LYS A 55 19.94 -5.80 8.30
N LYS A 56 19.76 -4.71 7.54
CA LYS A 56 20.14 -4.61 6.11
C LYS A 56 21.29 -3.62 5.82
N LYS A 57 22.30 -3.51 6.70
CA LYS A 57 23.46 -2.63 6.46
C LYS A 57 24.09 -2.87 5.07
N ILE A 58 23.89 -1.92 4.16
CA ILE A 58 24.65 -1.78 2.91
C ILE A 58 25.75 -0.77 3.19
N LYS A 59 27.03 -1.19 3.10
CA LYS A 59 28.17 -0.30 3.34
C LYS A 59 28.18 0.85 2.30
N GLY A 60 28.23 2.09 2.78
CA GLY A 60 28.59 3.26 1.97
C GLY A 60 27.45 4.12 1.42
N GLN A 61 26.17 3.84 1.72
CA GLN A 61 25.05 4.70 1.33
C GLN A 61 24.46 5.49 2.51
N PRO A 62 23.91 6.70 2.28
CA PRO A 62 23.12 7.43 3.28
C PRO A 62 21.99 6.56 3.82
N GLU A 63 21.82 6.53 5.14
CA GLU A 63 21.00 5.56 5.87
C GLU A 63 19.50 5.51 5.50
N PHE A 64 19.00 6.50 4.75
CA PHE A 64 17.57 6.68 4.43
C PHE A 64 17.18 6.29 2.99
N ILE A 65 18.14 6.21 2.06
CA ILE A 65 17.88 5.91 0.64
C ILE A 65 17.38 4.46 0.43
N PRO A 66 17.96 3.43 1.09
CA PRO A 66 17.46 2.05 0.96
C PRO A 66 16.03 1.87 1.51
N LEU A 67 15.65 2.66 2.53
CA LEU A 67 14.31 2.60 3.13
C LEU A 67 13.26 3.26 2.25
N LEU A 68 13.57 4.42 1.66
CA LEU A 68 12.71 5.05 0.66
C LEU A 68 12.50 4.14 -0.55
N GLY A 69 13.58 3.51 -1.05
CA GLY A 69 13.49 2.54 -2.13
C GLY A 69 12.62 1.32 -1.79
N ALA A 70 12.56 0.91 -0.53
CA ALA A 70 11.69 -0.18 -0.08
C ALA A 70 10.20 0.22 0.03
N ILE A 71 9.89 1.52 0.04
CA ILE A 71 8.52 2.06 0.22
C ILE A 71 7.97 2.55 -1.12
N ILE A 72 8.74 3.36 -1.84
CA ILE A 72 8.33 3.96 -3.11
C ILE A 72 8.33 2.90 -4.20
N GLY A 73 7.18 2.72 -4.86
CA GLY A 73 7.01 1.74 -5.93
C GLY A 73 7.04 0.27 -5.50
N ASN A 74 7.07 -0.01 -4.18
CA ASN A 74 7.19 -1.36 -3.62
C ASN A 74 6.02 -1.72 -2.70
N CYS A 75 4.81 -1.27 -3.07
CA CYS A 75 3.60 -1.41 -2.25
C CYS A 75 3.25 -2.86 -1.89
N GLY A 76 3.35 -3.82 -2.81
CA GLY A 76 3.08 -5.24 -2.54
C GLY A 76 4.01 -5.86 -1.49
N PRO A 77 5.33 -5.93 -1.74
CA PRO A 77 6.31 -6.47 -0.79
C PRO A 77 6.27 -5.80 0.58
N PHE A 78 6.15 -4.47 0.62
CA PHE A 78 6.16 -3.72 1.87
C PHE A 78 4.94 -4.03 2.72
N HIS A 79 3.73 -3.97 2.15
CA HIS A 79 2.52 -4.28 2.90
C HIS A 79 2.45 -5.76 3.31
N ASN A 80 2.94 -6.68 2.47
CA ASN A 80 2.99 -8.11 2.82
C ASN A 80 3.92 -8.36 4.03
N TYR A 81 5.06 -7.69 4.08
CA TYR A 81 5.95 -7.75 5.24
C TYR A 81 5.31 -7.16 6.50
N MET A 82 4.57 -6.06 6.35
CA MET A 82 3.93 -5.39 7.48
C MET A 82 2.72 -6.14 8.01
N LYS A 83 1.97 -6.84 7.16
CA LYS A 83 0.76 -7.60 7.49
C LYS A 83 0.85 -8.37 8.82
N PRO A 84 1.78 -9.34 9.02
CA PRO A 84 1.84 -10.10 10.28
C PRO A 84 2.18 -9.23 11.51
N ILE A 85 2.94 -8.14 11.33
CA ILE A 85 3.29 -7.21 12.40
C ILE A 85 2.05 -6.44 12.86
N ILE A 86 1.22 -6.00 11.91
CA ILE A 86 -0.05 -5.32 12.19
C ILE A 86 -1.02 -6.25 12.91
N GLU A 87 -1.20 -7.47 12.40
CA GLU A 87 -2.11 -8.45 12.99
C GLU A 87 -1.72 -8.78 14.42
N GLN A 88 -0.42 -8.98 14.68
CA GLN A 88 0.09 -9.21 16.01
C GLN A 88 -0.06 -7.99 16.92
N ALA A 89 0.25 -6.79 16.42
CA ALA A 89 0.25 -5.57 17.24
C ALA A 89 -1.15 -5.14 17.68
N PHE A 90 -2.17 -5.38 16.85
CA PHE A 90 -3.53 -4.92 17.07
C PHE A 90 -4.53 -6.04 17.36
N ASN A 91 -4.09 -7.30 17.26
CA ASN A 91 -4.92 -8.49 17.37
C ASN A 91 -6.16 -8.38 16.47
N CYS A 92 -5.89 -8.23 15.17
CA CYS A 92 -6.87 -8.03 14.12
C CYS A 92 -6.55 -8.90 12.90
N LYS A 93 -7.51 -9.06 11.98
CA LYS A 93 -7.22 -9.56 10.63
C LYS A 93 -6.91 -8.38 9.71
N SER A 94 -5.97 -8.61 8.80
CA SER A 94 -5.61 -7.68 7.74
C SER A 94 -5.48 -8.40 6.40
N PHE A 95 -5.87 -7.72 5.34
CA PHE A 95 -5.95 -8.29 4.01
C PHE A 95 -5.15 -7.43 3.03
N LEU A 96 -4.23 -8.05 2.28
CA LEU A 96 -3.64 -7.37 1.13
C LEU A 96 -4.75 -7.06 0.13
N THR A 97 -4.86 -5.80 -0.24
CA THR A 97 -5.95 -5.31 -1.07
C THR A 97 -5.36 -4.68 -2.30
N LEU A 98 -5.74 -5.20 -3.46
CA LEU A 98 -5.34 -4.72 -4.77
C LEU A 98 -6.42 -3.81 -5.33
N GLY A 99 -6.02 -2.64 -5.83
CA GLY A 99 -6.95 -1.73 -6.47
C GLY A 99 -6.30 -0.44 -6.93
N TYR A 100 -7.10 0.61 -7.00
CA TYR A 100 -6.69 1.91 -7.49
C TYR A 100 -7.19 3.03 -6.58
N ILE A 101 -6.63 4.23 -6.70
CA ILE A 101 -6.97 5.37 -5.84
C ILE A 101 -7.50 6.49 -6.70
N LYS A 102 -8.60 7.10 -6.28
CA LYS A 102 -9.21 8.27 -6.90
C LYS A 102 -9.03 9.46 -5.98
N LEU A 103 -8.45 10.53 -6.50
CA LEU A 103 -8.31 11.82 -5.84
C LEU A 103 -9.15 12.86 -6.60
N THR A 104 -10.09 13.49 -5.91
CA THR A 104 -10.92 14.58 -6.43
C THR A 104 -10.62 15.85 -5.65
N TYR A 105 -10.11 16.87 -6.33
CA TYR A 105 -9.83 18.16 -5.72
C TYR A 105 -11.00 19.12 -5.94
N ASN A 106 -11.61 19.59 -4.85
CA ASN A 106 -12.68 20.61 -4.83
C ASN A 106 -13.85 20.33 -5.80
N ASP A 107 -14.17 19.06 -6.03
CA ASP A 107 -15.24 18.64 -6.96
C ASP A 107 -15.03 19.11 -8.42
N MET A 108 -13.79 19.52 -8.78
CA MET A 108 -13.45 20.07 -10.11
C MET A 108 -12.69 19.09 -10.98
N GLU A 109 -11.61 18.50 -10.45
CA GLU A 109 -10.75 17.57 -11.21
C GLU A 109 -10.56 16.26 -10.45
N GLU A 110 -10.78 15.18 -11.19
CA GLU A 110 -10.62 13.81 -10.72
C GLU A 110 -9.38 13.20 -11.36
N THR A 111 -8.43 12.78 -10.53
CA THR A 111 -7.27 12.01 -10.95
C THR A 111 -7.37 10.60 -10.41
N THR A 112 -7.21 9.61 -11.29
CA THR A 112 -7.16 8.20 -10.90
C THR A 112 -5.73 7.69 -11.00
N TYR A 113 -5.21 7.15 -9.91
CA TYR A 113 -3.90 6.53 -9.80
C TYR A 113 -4.03 5.01 -9.83
N HIS A 114 -3.15 4.35 -10.58
CA HIS A 114 -3.04 2.89 -10.61
C HIS A 114 -4.31 2.16 -11.08
N LYS A 115 -5.07 2.78 -12.00
CA LYS A 115 -6.28 2.17 -12.56
C LYS A 115 -5.95 0.98 -13.46
N PHE A 116 -6.71 -0.10 -13.28
CA PHE A 116 -6.73 -1.28 -14.15
C PHE A 116 -8.16 -1.84 -14.21
N GLU A 117 -8.43 -2.69 -15.19
CA GLU A 117 -9.72 -3.34 -15.39
C GLU A 117 -9.71 -4.78 -14.85
N LEU A 118 -10.87 -5.34 -14.51
CA LEU A 118 -10.94 -6.73 -13.99
C LEU A 118 -10.31 -7.75 -14.96
N THR A 119 -10.52 -7.55 -16.26
CA THR A 119 -10.00 -8.43 -17.31
C THR A 119 -8.48 -8.43 -17.41
N ASP A 120 -7.81 -7.40 -16.90
CA ASP A 120 -6.35 -7.33 -16.84
C ASP A 120 -5.78 -8.36 -15.88
N ILE A 121 -6.40 -8.51 -14.71
CA ILE A 121 -5.99 -9.50 -13.69
C ILE A 121 -6.34 -10.91 -14.12
N GLU A 122 -7.54 -11.13 -14.67
CA GLU A 122 -7.93 -12.42 -15.23
C GLU A 122 -6.96 -12.88 -16.32
N ARG A 123 -6.59 -11.95 -17.23
CA ARG A 123 -5.59 -12.23 -18.27
C ARG A 123 -4.23 -12.56 -17.65
N SER A 124 -3.80 -11.82 -16.64
CA SER A 124 -2.53 -12.08 -15.94
C SER A 124 -2.51 -13.49 -15.33
N ILE A 125 -3.57 -13.87 -14.62
CA ILE A 125 -3.70 -15.20 -14.02
C ILE A 125 -3.64 -16.29 -15.10
N ASN A 126 -4.37 -16.10 -16.21
CA ASN A 126 -4.40 -17.04 -17.32
C ASN A 126 -3.08 -17.09 -18.13
N SER A 127 -2.27 -16.04 -18.08
CA SER A 127 -0.98 -15.95 -18.79
C SER A 127 0.23 -16.30 -17.92
N ASN A 128 0.02 -16.90 -16.74
CA ASN A 128 1.06 -17.20 -15.74
C ASN A 128 1.81 -15.95 -15.23
N GLY A 129 1.09 -14.85 -15.00
CA GLY A 129 1.61 -13.65 -14.34
C GLY A 129 2.29 -12.64 -15.25
N ILE A 130 2.08 -12.71 -16.57
CA ILE A 130 2.65 -11.75 -17.52
C ILE A 130 1.71 -10.54 -17.63
N PHE A 131 1.89 -9.54 -16.75
CA PHE A 131 1.15 -8.28 -16.81
C PHE A 131 1.96 -7.06 -16.34
N SER A 132 1.60 -5.87 -16.84
CA SER A 132 2.28 -4.60 -16.57
C SER A 132 1.70 -3.88 -15.34
N HIS A 133 2.54 -3.15 -14.61
CA HIS A 133 2.40 -2.89 -13.17
C HIS A 133 1.70 -1.55 -12.81
N ASN A 134 0.54 -1.22 -13.38
CA ASN A 134 -0.18 -0.01 -12.96
C ASN A 134 -1.31 -0.32 -11.95
N HIS A 135 -0.95 -0.85 -10.79
CA HIS A 135 -1.87 -1.23 -9.72
C HIS A 135 -1.27 -0.80 -8.38
N HIS A 136 -2.11 -0.70 -7.35
CA HIS A 136 -1.68 -0.37 -6.01
C HIS A 136 -2.13 -1.43 -5.01
N ILE A 137 -1.28 -1.70 -4.02
CA ILE A 137 -1.54 -2.69 -2.98
C ILE A 137 -1.43 -2.00 -1.63
N TRP A 138 -2.43 -2.17 -0.78
CA TRP A 138 -2.45 -1.67 0.60
C TRP A 138 -2.99 -2.76 1.55
N LEU A 139 -3.07 -2.46 2.85
CA LEU A 139 -3.74 -3.33 3.82
C LEU A 139 -5.11 -2.76 4.17
N THR A 140 -6.14 -3.60 4.08
CA THR A 140 -7.47 -3.31 4.66
C THR A 140 -7.64 -4.19 5.89
N LEU A 141 -8.02 -3.60 7.02
CA LEU A 141 -8.31 -4.34 8.25
C LEU A 141 -9.76 -4.84 8.27
N ASP A 142 -10.04 -5.82 9.12
CA ASP A 142 -11.40 -6.26 9.44
C ASP A 142 -12.30 -5.13 9.99
N SER A 143 -11.71 -4.01 10.43
CA SER A 143 -12.44 -2.81 10.83
C SER A 143 -12.88 -1.89 9.70
N GLY A 144 -12.45 -2.13 8.46
CA GLY A 144 -12.57 -1.17 7.35
C GLY A 144 -11.52 -0.05 7.38
N GLU A 145 -10.52 -0.14 8.27
CA GLU A 145 -9.37 0.77 8.24
C GLU A 145 -8.41 0.45 7.09
N ILE A 146 -8.04 1.50 6.38
CA ILE A 146 -7.06 1.47 5.30
C ILE A 146 -5.72 1.84 5.91
N LEU A 147 -4.76 0.94 5.74
CA LEU A 147 -3.36 1.13 6.05
C LEU A 147 -2.54 1.11 4.75
N ASP A 148 -2.12 2.29 4.33
CA ASP A 148 -1.27 2.50 3.16
C ASP A 148 -0.05 3.33 3.52
N MET A 149 1.09 2.67 3.53
CA MET A 149 2.36 3.27 3.92
C MET A 149 3.19 3.73 2.71
N THR A 150 2.67 3.58 1.49
CA THR A 150 3.45 3.73 0.26
C THR A 150 2.89 4.76 -0.71
N PHE A 151 1.57 4.99 -0.73
CA PHE A 151 0.95 5.89 -1.71
C PHE A 151 1.39 7.34 -1.55
N LEU A 152 1.24 7.94 -0.36
CA LEU A 152 1.58 9.36 -0.15
C LEU A 152 3.07 9.63 -0.42
N MET A 153 3.93 8.69 -0.04
CA MET A 153 5.36 8.75 -0.32
C MET A 153 5.65 8.70 -1.82
N THR A 154 5.01 7.78 -2.55
CA THR A 154 5.14 7.66 -4.01
C THR A 154 4.58 8.92 -4.70
N TYR A 155 3.41 9.37 -4.29
CA TYR A 155 2.76 10.58 -4.81
C TYR A 155 3.65 11.81 -4.64
N LYS A 156 4.22 12.03 -3.45
CA LYS A 156 5.14 13.15 -3.20
C LYS A 156 6.42 13.02 -4.02
N SER A 157 7.00 11.83 -4.13
CA SER A 157 8.23 11.62 -4.90
C SER A 157 8.08 11.97 -6.39
N ILE A 158 6.86 11.87 -6.92
CA ILE A 158 6.54 12.20 -8.31
C ILE A 158 6.21 13.70 -8.47
N ASN A 159 5.50 14.28 -7.50
CA ASN A 159 4.92 15.63 -7.65
C ASN A 159 5.72 16.74 -6.97
N ASP A 160 6.62 16.42 -6.03
CA ASP A 160 7.47 17.38 -5.33
C ASP A 160 8.94 17.19 -5.72
N LYS A 161 9.47 18.15 -6.49
CA LYS A 161 10.86 18.17 -6.95
C LYS A 161 11.88 18.25 -5.83
N ASN A 162 11.47 18.75 -4.65
CA ASN A 162 12.33 18.88 -3.48
C ASN A 162 12.16 17.72 -2.49
N PHE A 163 11.29 16.74 -2.78
CA PHE A 163 10.98 15.66 -1.86
C PHE A 163 12.23 14.95 -1.35
N TYR A 164 13.11 14.49 -2.25
CA TYR A 164 14.34 13.79 -1.87
C TYR A 164 15.33 14.68 -1.10
N LYS A 165 15.45 15.96 -1.49
CA LYS A 165 16.29 16.93 -0.78
C LYS A 165 15.79 17.16 0.64
N THR A 166 14.48 17.26 0.82
CA THR A 166 13.83 17.39 2.13
C THR A 166 14.09 16.14 2.96
N VAL A 167 13.93 14.94 2.39
CA VAL A 167 14.21 13.68 3.10
C VAL A 167 15.67 13.58 3.56
N VAL A 168 16.63 13.98 2.72
CA VAL A 168 18.05 13.93 3.06
C VAL A 168 18.42 14.92 4.16
N ASN A 169 17.85 16.14 4.12
CA ASN A 169 18.22 17.21 5.05
C ASN A 169 17.43 17.19 6.37
N GLU A 170 16.16 16.79 6.32
CA GLU A 170 15.21 16.90 7.43
C GLU A 170 14.74 15.52 7.94
N GLY A 171 15.09 14.44 7.24
CA GLY A 171 14.62 13.08 7.53
C GLY A 171 13.31 12.75 6.81
N ILE A 172 12.85 11.50 6.90
CA ILE A 172 11.64 11.03 6.21
C ILE A 172 10.39 11.57 6.91
N PRO A 173 9.57 12.44 6.27
CA PRO A 173 8.24 12.74 6.77
C PRO A 173 7.34 11.54 6.46
N PHE A 174 7.29 10.57 7.39
CA PHE A 174 6.43 9.39 7.22
C PHE A 174 4.97 9.81 7.25
N GLU A 175 4.38 9.96 6.06
CA GLU A 175 2.96 10.15 5.89
C GLU A 175 2.32 8.88 5.38
N PHE A 176 1.45 8.32 6.20
CA PHE A 176 0.72 7.09 5.92
C PHE A 176 -0.78 7.36 5.97
N VAL A 177 -1.53 6.66 5.14
CA VAL A 177 -2.99 6.58 5.30
C VAL A 177 -3.26 5.48 6.33
N THR A 178 -3.86 5.86 7.45
CA THR A 178 -4.08 4.98 8.62
C THR A 178 -5.45 5.27 9.23
N ARG A 179 -6.48 5.27 8.39
CA ARG A 179 -7.80 5.77 8.74
C ARG A 179 -8.88 4.81 8.33
N HIS A 180 -9.99 4.83 9.05
CA HIS A 180 -11.20 4.20 8.56
C HIS A 180 -11.64 4.85 7.24
N TYR A 181 -12.15 4.05 6.30
CA TYR A 181 -12.54 4.55 4.98
C TYR A 181 -13.52 5.74 5.07
N SER A 182 -14.40 5.75 6.07
CA SER A 182 -15.40 6.81 6.27
C SER A 182 -14.81 8.13 6.78
N GLU A 183 -13.54 8.13 7.17
CA GLU A 183 -12.82 9.27 7.73
C GLU A 183 -11.64 9.69 6.84
N LEU A 184 -11.55 9.14 5.63
CA LEU A 184 -10.63 9.62 4.63
C LEU A 184 -10.91 11.10 4.31
N PRO A 185 -9.87 11.89 3.98
CA PRO A 185 -10.06 13.26 3.52
C PRO A 185 -11.05 13.31 2.35
N LYS A 186 -11.92 14.33 2.33
CA LYS A 186 -12.89 14.51 1.23
C LYS A 186 -12.16 14.47 -0.10
N GLY A 187 -12.68 13.65 -1.02
CA GLY A 187 -12.11 13.48 -2.36
C GLY A 187 -11.05 12.38 -2.47
N MET A 188 -10.65 11.71 -1.38
CA MET A 188 -9.79 10.53 -1.44
C MET A 188 -10.61 9.26 -1.33
N GLU A 189 -10.59 8.42 -2.38
CA GLU A 189 -11.31 7.15 -2.43
C GLU A 189 -10.38 6.00 -2.84
N TYR A 190 -10.34 4.94 -2.04
CA TYR A 190 -9.61 3.70 -2.35
C TYR A 190 -10.56 2.70 -3.01
N LYS A 191 -10.29 2.21 -4.21
CA LYS A 191 -11.20 1.33 -4.94
C LYS A 191 -10.66 -0.10 -4.93
N PRO A 192 -11.02 -0.93 -3.94
CA PRO A 192 -10.59 -2.33 -3.90
C PRO A 192 -11.18 -3.09 -5.09
N MET A 193 -10.38 -3.98 -5.67
CA MET A 193 -10.76 -4.77 -6.85
C MET A 193 -10.55 -6.27 -6.61
N PHE A 194 -9.48 -6.62 -5.89
CA PHE A 194 -9.17 -7.98 -5.45
C PHE A 194 -8.57 -7.93 -4.04
N VAL A 195 -8.69 -9.02 -3.29
CA VAL A 195 -8.26 -9.13 -1.89
C VAL A 195 -7.50 -10.43 -1.70
N GLY A 196 -6.43 -10.44 -0.90
CA GLY A 196 -5.72 -11.64 -0.49
C GLY A 196 -4.41 -11.91 -1.23
N ASP A 197 -3.52 -12.60 -0.55
CA ASP A 197 -2.15 -12.82 -1.00
C ASP A 197 -2.09 -13.84 -2.16
N GLU A 198 -3.01 -14.81 -2.19
CA GLU A 198 -3.04 -15.86 -3.21
C GLU A 198 -3.40 -15.30 -4.59
N VAL A 199 -4.39 -14.41 -4.70
CA VAL A 199 -4.73 -13.78 -5.98
C VAL A 199 -3.59 -12.92 -6.50
N LEU A 200 -2.88 -12.24 -5.59
CA LEU A 200 -1.72 -11.45 -5.96
C LEU A 200 -0.60 -12.34 -6.52
N ASN A 201 -0.30 -13.46 -5.87
CA ASN A 201 0.70 -14.41 -6.34
C ASN A 201 0.30 -15.02 -7.71
N LYS A 202 -0.97 -15.40 -7.89
CA LYS A 202 -1.48 -15.93 -9.18
C LYS A 202 -1.41 -14.91 -10.31
N ALA A 203 -1.64 -13.63 -10.00
CA ALA A 203 -1.51 -12.54 -10.94
C ALA A 203 -0.05 -12.14 -11.25
N GLY A 204 0.95 -12.86 -10.72
CA GLY A 204 2.36 -12.65 -11.00
C GLY A 204 3.06 -11.63 -10.10
N TYR A 205 2.40 -11.14 -9.04
CA TYR A 205 3.02 -10.18 -8.14
C TYR A 205 4.04 -10.85 -7.23
N ASN A 206 5.27 -10.35 -7.27
CA ASN A 206 6.31 -10.75 -6.34
C ASN A 206 6.13 -10.03 -5.01
N ILE A 207 5.20 -10.49 -4.17
CA ILE A 207 4.94 -9.90 -2.84
C ILE A 207 5.88 -10.43 -1.75
N LYS A 208 6.70 -11.45 -2.04
CA LYS A 208 7.56 -12.13 -1.06
C LYS A 208 8.96 -11.53 -0.96
N SER A 209 9.36 -10.72 -1.94
CA SER A 209 10.71 -10.17 -2.00
C SER A 209 10.73 -8.66 -1.73
N LEU A 210 11.27 -8.29 -0.56
CA LEU A 210 11.81 -6.94 -0.32
C LEU A 210 13.25 -6.79 -0.87
N THR A 211 13.73 -7.73 -1.69
CA THR A 211 15.13 -7.76 -2.17
C THR A 211 15.31 -7.14 -3.56
N ASN A 212 14.23 -6.84 -4.28
CA ASN A 212 14.30 -6.08 -5.54
C ASN A 212 14.10 -4.58 -5.27
N ILE A 213 14.93 -4.03 -4.38
CA ILE A 213 15.14 -2.57 -4.38
C ILE A 213 15.86 -2.30 -5.70
N VAL A 214 15.10 -1.97 -6.74
CA VAL A 214 15.65 -1.33 -7.92
C VAL A 214 16.16 0.01 -7.43
N VAL A 215 17.47 0.06 -7.19
CA VAL A 215 18.19 1.32 -7.12
C VAL A 215 17.94 1.97 -8.48
N TRP A 216 17.16 3.05 -8.51
CA TRP A 216 17.12 3.89 -9.68
C TRP A 216 18.52 4.50 -9.80
N ASP A 217 19.38 3.89 -10.61
CA ASP A 217 20.76 4.31 -10.92
C ASP A 217 20.82 5.62 -11.74
N SER A 218 19.85 6.51 -11.57
CA SER A 218 19.85 7.83 -12.19
C SER A 218 19.42 8.89 -11.18
N TYR A 219 20.22 9.04 -10.12
CA TYR A 219 20.41 10.37 -9.54
C TYR A 219 21.13 11.21 -10.60
N PRO A 220 20.53 12.30 -11.12
CA PRO A 220 21.32 13.30 -11.83
C PRO A 220 22.34 13.85 -10.81
N GLU A 221 23.63 13.65 -11.08
CA GLU A 221 24.75 14.06 -10.22
C GLU A 221 24.88 15.58 -9.98
N ASN A 222 23.86 16.38 -10.28
CA ASN A 222 23.92 17.84 -10.15
C ASN A 222 22.56 18.44 -9.74
N ILE A 223 22.30 18.55 -8.43
CA ILE A 223 21.43 19.58 -7.82
C ILE A 223 22.02 20.01 -6.48
#